data_AF-A0AAW9KGF1-F1
#
_entry.id   AF-A0AAW9KGF1-F1
#
_cell.length_a   1.000
_cell.length_b   1.000
_cell.length_c   1.000
_cell.angle_alpha   90.00
_cell.angle_beta   90.00
_cell.angle_gamma   90.00
#
_symmetry.space_group_name_H-M   'P 1'
#
loop_
_entity.id
_entity.type
_entity.pdbx_description
1 polymer ?
#
loop_
_entity_poly.entity_id
_entity_poly.type
_entity_poly.pdbx_seq_one_letter_code
_entity_poly.pdbx_strand_id
1 'polypeptide(L)'
;MNRRKILNQLISTSVIFTMCLSAVPTMHAKASTNIYVNPAAQYQTMEGWGTALAWWADIVGGWSQPNKDAIMDTLYDANKGLGFNIARYNIGGGENPNHQHMRAGGEVPGFQPENGVWDWNADDRQKNILLEANKRGANILEAFSNSPPYWMTKSGCTSGKGLAPIFGVNNLQDSKYTDFADYLTEVVKYFRDYDGINFTTLSPINEPNSPAWCYNGAQEGCHWDRSNQNTIMKEVGKKIEEKNLDTILSGPEENTIDETIDSYNYY
;
A
#
# COMPACT_ATOMS: atom_id res chain seq x y z
N MET A 1 -85.82 -36.38 10.65
CA MET A 1 -86.73 -35.44 11.35
C MET A 1 -85.88 -34.63 12.32
N ASN A 2 -85.15 -33.60 11.87
CA ASN A 2 -85.57 -32.22 11.59
C ASN A 2 -86.09 -31.49 12.84
N ARG A 3 -85.38 -30.43 13.30
CA ARG A 3 -85.96 -29.18 13.85
C ARG A 3 -84.88 -28.17 14.34
N ARG A 4 -84.98 -26.94 13.78
CA ARG A 4 -84.92 -25.61 14.45
C ARG A 4 -83.52 -25.07 14.81
N LYS A 5 -83.09 -23.82 14.56
CA LYS A 5 -83.63 -22.47 14.18
C LYS A 5 -82.41 -21.66 13.66
N ILE A 6 -82.38 -20.90 12.56
CA ILE A 6 -83.10 -19.67 12.13
C ILE A 6 -82.65 -18.37 12.85
N LEU A 7 -82.27 -17.37 12.01
CA LEU A 7 -82.16 -15.90 12.20
C LEU A 7 -80.90 -15.37 12.95
N ASN A 8 -80.17 -14.33 12.54
CA ASN A 8 -80.56 -13.08 11.86
C ASN A 8 -79.43 -12.50 10.99
N GLN A 9 -79.85 -11.98 9.84
CA GLN A 9 -79.16 -11.05 8.96
C GLN A 9 -79.63 -9.62 9.35
N LEU A 10 -78.81 -8.59 9.12
CA LEU A 10 -79.17 -7.25 8.57
C LEU A 10 -78.36 -6.07 9.18
N ILE A 11 -77.57 -5.46 8.28
CA ILE A 11 -77.63 -4.04 7.88
C ILE A 11 -76.78 -2.95 8.60
N SER A 12 -76.08 -2.23 7.69
CA SER A 12 -75.63 -0.83 7.70
C SER A 12 -74.44 -0.42 8.56
N THR A 13 -73.36 -0.03 7.88
CA THR A 13 -73.21 1.39 7.50
C THR A 13 -72.12 1.53 6.43
N SER A 14 -72.47 2.17 5.30
CA SER A 14 -71.53 2.66 4.30
C SER A 14 -70.99 4.02 4.73
N VAL A 15 -69.67 4.21 4.73
CA VAL A 15 -69.04 5.54 4.71
C VAL A 15 -67.80 5.50 3.80
N ILE A 16 -67.98 6.03 2.59
CA ILE A 16 -67.04 6.88 1.83
C ILE A 16 -65.57 6.42 1.80
N PHE A 17 -65.19 5.65 0.78
CA PHE A 17 -63.79 5.61 0.34
C PHE A 17 -63.66 6.54 -0.88
N THR A 18 -63.33 7.79 -0.59
CA THR A 18 -63.01 8.82 -1.56
C THR A 18 -61.95 8.31 -2.53
N MET A 19 -62.26 8.41 -3.83
CA MET A 19 -61.31 8.34 -4.94
C MET A 19 -60.07 9.20 -4.64
N CYS A 20 -59.01 8.55 -4.20
CA CYS A 20 -57.65 9.06 -4.33
C CYS A 20 -56.97 8.15 -5.36
N LEU A 21 -57.27 8.37 -6.65
CA LEU A 21 -56.31 8.01 -7.69
C LEU A 21 -55.14 8.97 -7.50
N SER A 22 -54.20 8.60 -6.63
CA SER A 22 -52.86 9.16 -6.70
C SER A 22 -52.35 8.87 -8.11
N ALA A 23 -52.09 9.93 -8.88
CA ALA A 23 -51.36 9.84 -10.13
C ALA A 23 -50.02 9.18 -9.80
N VAL A 24 -49.89 7.88 -10.10
CA VAL A 24 -48.60 7.21 -10.06
C VAL A 24 -47.76 7.92 -11.12
N PRO A 25 -46.65 8.59 -10.76
CA PRO A 25 -45.79 9.19 -11.77
C PRO A 25 -45.33 8.05 -12.68
N THR A 26 -45.61 8.19 -13.98
CA THR A 26 -45.04 7.30 -15.00
C THR A 26 -43.53 7.44 -14.94
N MET A 27 -42.87 6.48 -14.26
CA MET A 27 -41.43 6.31 -14.38
C MET A 27 -41.13 6.01 -15.83
N HIS A 28 -40.67 7.01 -16.57
CA HIS A 28 -40.06 6.79 -17.87
C HIS A 28 -38.80 5.98 -17.61
N ALA A 29 -38.79 4.73 -18.07
CA ALA A 29 -37.56 3.94 -18.12
C ALA A 29 -36.54 4.77 -18.91
N LYS A 30 -35.35 5.02 -18.33
CA LYS A 30 -34.24 5.62 -19.07
C LYS A 30 -34.01 4.75 -20.32
N ALA A 31 -33.89 5.38 -21.48
CA ALA A 31 -33.58 4.69 -22.73
C ALA A 31 -32.36 3.78 -22.53
N SER A 32 -32.41 2.55 -23.05
CA SER A 32 -31.29 1.62 -22.91
C SER A 32 -30.06 2.22 -23.60
N THR A 33 -28.95 2.33 -22.86
CA THR A 33 -27.68 2.74 -23.44
C THR A 33 -27.05 1.52 -24.10
N ASN A 34 -26.75 1.62 -25.40
CA ASN A 34 -26.01 0.57 -26.10
C ASN A 34 -24.51 0.73 -25.80
N ILE A 35 -23.88 -0.33 -25.30
CA ILE A 35 -22.44 -0.40 -25.05
C ILE A 35 -21.82 -1.26 -26.16
N TYR A 36 -20.82 -0.71 -26.86
CA TYR A 36 -20.09 -1.43 -27.91
C TYR A 36 -18.65 -1.70 -27.44
N VAL A 37 -18.24 -2.97 -27.51
CA VAL A 37 -16.87 -3.40 -27.20
C VAL A 37 -16.18 -3.78 -28.51
N ASN A 38 -15.02 -3.17 -28.80
CA ASN A 38 -14.23 -3.48 -29.99
C ASN A 38 -12.89 -4.13 -29.59
N PRO A 39 -12.74 -5.46 -29.65
CA PRO A 39 -11.50 -6.15 -29.31
C PRO A 39 -10.29 -5.79 -30.18
N ALA A 40 -10.51 -5.18 -31.36
CA ALA A 40 -9.43 -4.72 -32.23
C ALA A 40 -8.85 -3.35 -31.80
N ALA A 41 -9.56 -2.60 -30.96
CA ALA A 41 -9.06 -1.35 -30.38
C ALA A 41 -8.33 -1.65 -29.07
N GLN A 42 -7.02 -1.84 -29.15
CA GLN A 42 -6.15 -2.13 -28.00
C GLN A 42 -5.54 -0.84 -27.43
N TYR A 43 -5.32 -0.84 -26.10
CA TYR A 43 -4.71 0.27 -25.36
C TYR A 43 -3.52 -0.25 -24.53
N GLN A 44 -3.43 0.11 -23.25
CA GLN A 44 -2.36 -0.34 -22.36
C GLN A 44 -2.50 -1.82 -21.96
N THR A 45 -1.36 -2.46 -21.70
CA THR A 45 -1.30 -3.71 -20.96
C THR A 45 -1.44 -3.39 -19.48
N MET A 46 -2.39 -4.04 -18.80
CA MET A 46 -2.53 -3.94 -17.35
C MET A 46 -1.64 -4.98 -16.69
N GLU A 47 -0.70 -4.54 -15.85
CA GLU A 47 0.21 -5.45 -15.15
C GLU A 47 -0.46 -6.14 -13.97
N GLY A 48 -1.41 -5.48 -13.31
CA GLY A 48 -2.09 -6.09 -12.18
C GLY A 48 -2.73 -5.12 -11.19
N TRP A 49 -3.08 -5.69 -10.03
CA TRP A 49 -3.57 -4.96 -8.86
C TRP A 49 -2.97 -5.55 -7.59
N GLY A 50 -2.88 -4.72 -6.55
CA GLY A 50 -2.30 -5.13 -5.29
C GLY A 50 -2.38 -4.05 -4.22
N THR A 51 -1.59 -4.26 -3.17
CA THR A 51 -1.48 -3.33 -2.04
C THR A 51 -0.03 -3.19 -1.61
N ALA A 52 0.30 -2.03 -1.03
CA ALA A 52 1.43 -1.98 -0.11
C ALA A 52 1.13 -2.84 1.12
N LEU A 53 2.15 -3.53 1.60
CA LEU A 53 2.13 -4.27 2.86
C LEU A 53 2.30 -3.32 4.06
N ALA A 54 2.84 -2.13 3.80
CA ALA A 54 2.83 -0.99 4.70
C ALA A 54 1.41 -0.66 5.19
N TRP A 55 1.09 -0.78 6.48
CA TRP A 55 1.85 -1.51 7.49
C TRP A 55 1.03 -2.53 8.25
N TRP A 56 -0.17 -2.77 7.72
CA TRP A 56 -1.03 -3.81 8.20
C TRP A 56 -0.32 -5.17 8.25
N ALA A 57 0.67 -5.41 7.39
CA ALA A 57 1.40 -6.67 7.34
C ALA A 57 2.27 -6.93 8.59
N ASP A 58 2.83 -5.89 9.21
CA ASP A 58 3.53 -6.05 10.50
C ASP A 58 2.54 -6.49 11.60
N ILE A 59 1.35 -5.88 11.63
CA ILE A 59 0.29 -6.23 12.59
C ILE A 59 -0.24 -7.65 12.32
N VAL A 60 -0.62 -7.92 11.08
CA VAL A 60 -1.24 -9.19 10.65
C VAL A 60 -0.24 -10.34 10.69
N GLY A 61 1.05 -10.10 10.43
CA GLY A 61 2.08 -11.13 10.54
C GLY A 61 2.15 -11.76 11.93
N GLY A 62 1.74 -11.03 12.97
CA GLY A 62 1.62 -11.51 14.35
C GLY A 62 0.31 -12.23 14.70
N TRP A 63 -0.65 -12.34 13.78
CA TRP A 63 -1.91 -13.05 14.04
C TRP A 63 -1.74 -14.57 14.05
N SER A 64 -2.77 -15.27 14.54
CA SER A 64 -2.84 -16.74 14.44
C SER A 64 -2.85 -17.17 12.99
N GLN A 65 -2.25 -18.34 12.70
CA GLN A 65 -2.17 -18.85 11.33
C GLN A 65 -3.53 -18.91 10.61
N PRO A 66 -4.65 -19.37 11.22
CA PRO A 66 -5.95 -19.37 10.55
C PRO A 66 -6.45 -17.97 10.14
N ASN A 67 -6.19 -16.95 10.96
CA ASN A 67 -6.60 -15.58 10.63
C ASN A 67 -5.71 -14.97 9.55
N LYS A 68 -4.40 -15.28 9.57
CA LYS A 68 -3.47 -14.91 8.49
C LYS A 68 -3.87 -15.57 7.17
N ASP A 69 -4.14 -16.88 7.17
CA ASP A 69 -4.56 -17.58 5.97
C ASP A 69 -5.86 -17.01 5.40
N ALA A 70 -6.84 -16.70 6.25
CA ALA A 70 -8.11 -16.13 5.80
C ALA A 70 -7.94 -14.79 5.06
N ILE A 71 -7.12 -13.87 5.60
CA ILE A 71 -6.89 -12.58 4.93
C ILE A 71 -6.00 -12.73 3.69
N MET A 72 -4.99 -13.60 3.73
CA MET A 72 -4.11 -13.85 2.58
C MET A 72 -4.86 -14.54 1.42
N ASP A 73 -5.76 -15.47 1.73
CA ASP A 73 -6.67 -16.07 0.74
C ASP A 73 -7.61 -15.01 0.15
N THR A 74 -8.17 -14.13 0.98
CA THR A 74 -9.08 -13.07 0.51
C THR A 74 -8.37 -12.07 -0.42
N LEU A 75 -7.10 -11.77 -0.19
CA LEU A 75 -6.35 -10.78 -0.98
C LEU A 75 -5.69 -11.39 -2.23
N TYR A 76 -5.00 -12.53 -2.07
CA TYR A 76 -4.07 -13.03 -3.09
C TYR A 76 -4.51 -14.34 -3.77
N ASP A 77 -5.36 -15.17 -3.14
CA ASP A 77 -5.84 -16.41 -3.78
C ASP A 77 -6.94 -16.10 -4.80
N ALA A 78 -6.65 -16.28 -6.09
CA ALA A 78 -7.57 -15.96 -7.18
C ALA A 78 -8.87 -16.79 -7.19
N ASN A 79 -8.90 -17.94 -6.49
CA ASN A 79 -10.11 -18.77 -6.39
C ASN A 79 -10.97 -18.42 -5.17
N LYS A 80 -10.41 -17.71 -4.19
CA LYS A 80 -11.07 -17.39 -2.91
C LYS A 80 -11.30 -15.90 -2.70
N GLY A 81 -10.60 -15.05 -3.44
CA GLY A 81 -10.51 -13.63 -3.16
C GLY A 81 -10.24 -12.77 -4.39
N LEU A 82 -9.61 -11.62 -4.15
CA LEU A 82 -9.33 -10.61 -5.18
C LEU A 82 -8.29 -11.06 -6.20
N GLY A 83 -7.47 -12.06 -5.86
CA GLY A 83 -6.42 -12.56 -6.75
C GLY A 83 -5.39 -11.51 -7.10
N PHE A 84 -5.03 -10.65 -6.13
CA PHE A 84 -3.96 -9.67 -6.33
C PHE A 84 -2.67 -10.35 -6.76
N ASN A 85 -2.01 -9.77 -7.75
CA ASN A 85 -0.74 -10.26 -8.25
C ASN A 85 0.43 -9.30 -7.94
N ILE A 86 0.14 -8.13 -7.37
CA ILE A 86 1.13 -7.13 -6.94
C ILE A 86 1.21 -7.08 -5.41
N ALA A 87 2.42 -7.07 -4.84
CA ALA A 87 2.65 -6.78 -3.42
C ALA A 87 3.85 -5.85 -3.25
N ARG A 88 3.69 -4.74 -2.51
CA ARG A 88 4.79 -3.78 -2.23
C ARG A 88 5.27 -3.92 -0.78
N TYR A 89 6.51 -4.34 -0.58
CA TYR A 89 7.16 -4.57 0.71
C TYR A 89 7.92 -3.32 1.17
N ASN A 90 7.64 -2.81 2.37
CA ASN A 90 8.37 -1.68 2.96
C ASN A 90 9.64 -2.19 3.66
N ILE A 91 10.81 -1.89 3.09
CA ILE A 91 12.10 -2.01 3.76
C ILE A 91 12.15 -0.91 4.84
N GLY A 92 11.93 -1.32 6.08
CA GLY A 92 11.87 -0.42 7.23
C GLY A 92 13.18 0.33 7.45
N GLY A 93 13.07 1.55 7.97
CA GLY A 93 14.22 2.27 8.51
C GLY A 93 14.62 1.69 9.87
N GLY A 94 13.65 1.26 10.67
CA GLY A 94 13.86 0.98 12.09
C GLY A 94 14.03 2.30 12.84
N GLU A 95 13.08 2.63 13.71
CA GLU A 95 13.12 3.87 14.48
C GLU A 95 14.16 3.81 15.60
N ASN A 96 14.59 4.98 16.07
CA ASN A 96 15.40 5.15 17.25
C ASN A 96 14.71 4.50 18.46
N PRO A 97 15.36 3.54 19.16
CA PRO A 97 14.76 2.86 20.30
C PRO A 97 14.33 3.77 21.46
N ASN A 98 14.82 5.02 21.50
CA ASN A 98 14.43 6.02 22.50
C ASN A 98 13.17 6.79 22.14
N HIS A 99 12.58 6.54 20.97
CA HIS A 99 11.38 7.20 20.48
C HIS A 99 10.15 6.31 20.61
N GLN A 100 9.01 6.91 20.95
CA GLN A 100 7.72 6.22 21.07
C GLN A 100 6.59 7.14 20.58
N HIS A 101 6.51 7.33 19.26
CA HIS A 101 5.54 8.23 18.62
C HIS A 101 4.81 7.61 17.42
N MET A 102 5.30 6.47 16.91
CA MET A 102 4.70 5.80 15.76
C MET A 102 3.34 5.21 16.09
N ARG A 103 2.41 5.26 15.12
CA ARG A 103 1.14 4.52 15.25
C ARG A 103 1.41 3.01 15.11
N ALA A 104 0.46 2.19 15.54
CA ALA A 104 0.58 0.73 15.41
C ALA A 104 0.92 0.31 13.97
N GLY A 105 1.95 -0.54 13.82
CA GLY A 105 2.51 -0.98 12.54
C GLY A 105 3.39 0.06 11.84
N GLY A 106 3.38 1.33 12.25
CA GLY A 106 4.13 2.40 11.60
C GLY A 106 5.62 2.46 11.90
N GLU A 107 6.06 1.65 12.86
CA GLU A 107 7.47 1.45 13.20
C GLU A 107 7.93 0.15 12.56
N VAL A 108 8.25 0.19 11.27
CA VAL A 108 8.66 -1.01 10.55
C VAL A 108 10.12 -1.33 10.90
N PRO A 109 10.44 -2.55 11.37
CA PRO A 109 11.81 -2.91 11.71
C PRO A 109 12.76 -2.78 10.51
N GLY A 110 13.94 -2.21 10.76
CA GLY A 110 15.02 -2.15 9.78
C GLY A 110 15.99 -3.33 9.95
N PHE A 111 16.58 -3.79 8.84
CA PHE A 111 17.53 -4.91 8.85
C PHE A 111 18.94 -4.53 9.32
N GLN A 112 19.19 -3.25 9.53
CA GLN A 112 20.49 -2.73 9.96
C GLN A 112 20.32 -1.74 11.12
N PRO A 113 20.21 -2.21 12.39
CA PRO A 113 19.98 -1.36 13.55
C PRO A 113 21.10 -0.35 13.81
N GLU A 114 22.33 -0.66 13.38
CA GLU A 114 23.47 0.24 13.40
C GLU A 114 24.44 -0.08 12.25
N ASN A 115 25.35 0.85 11.95
CA ASN A 115 26.24 0.74 10.80
C ASN A 115 27.03 -0.57 10.77
N GLY A 116 26.82 -1.39 9.73
CA GLY A 116 27.53 -2.64 9.51
C GLY A 116 27.01 -3.85 10.31
N VAL A 117 25.98 -3.68 11.15
CA VAL A 117 25.37 -4.78 11.92
C VAL A 117 24.03 -5.14 11.29
N TRP A 118 23.91 -6.37 10.79
CA TRP A 118 22.70 -6.87 10.15
C TRP A 118 21.90 -7.77 11.08
N ASP A 119 20.59 -7.57 11.13
CA ASP A 119 19.61 -8.47 11.74
C ASP A 119 18.58 -8.91 10.71
N TRP A 120 18.83 -10.07 10.11
CA TRP A 120 17.96 -10.65 9.08
C TRP A 120 16.62 -11.21 9.60
N ASN A 121 16.41 -11.18 10.92
CA ASN A 121 15.14 -11.56 11.56
C ASN A 121 14.29 -10.34 12.00
N ALA A 122 14.75 -9.11 11.75
CA ALA A 122 14.12 -7.91 12.30
C ALA A 122 12.65 -7.75 11.87
N ASP A 123 12.32 -7.97 10.59
CA ASP A 123 10.98 -7.77 10.01
C ASP A 123 10.29 -9.10 9.63
N ASP A 124 10.42 -10.12 10.49
CA ASP A 124 9.86 -11.46 10.25
C ASP A 124 8.35 -11.44 9.95
N ARG A 125 7.61 -10.47 10.50
CA ARG A 125 6.15 -10.38 10.35
C ARG A 125 5.74 -9.97 8.95
N GLN A 126 6.20 -8.82 8.46
CA GLN A 126 5.88 -8.37 7.12
C GLN A 126 6.51 -9.29 6.07
N LYS A 127 7.73 -9.79 6.33
CA LYS A 127 8.38 -10.80 5.48
C LYS A 127 7.52 -12.06 5.32
N ASN A 128 6.94 -12.59 6.40
CA ASN A 128 6.03 -13.73 6.31
C ASN A 128 4.80 -13.43 5.44
N ILE A 129 4.23 -12.22 5.54
CA ILE A 129 3.10 -11.81 4.69
C ILE A 129 3.49 -11.72 3.22
N LEU A 130 4.68 -11.19 2.90
CA LEU A 130 5.19 -11.16 1.53
C LEU A 130 5.33 -12.58 0.94
N LEU A 131 5.90 -13.50 1.71
CA LEU A 131 6.06 -14.90 1.28
C LEU A 131 4.69 -15.57 1.04
N GLU A 132 3.72 -15.32 1.92
CA GLU A 132 2.36 -15.87 1.76
C GLU A 132 1.59 -15.23 0.58
N ALA A 133 1.87 -13.97 0.24
CA ALA A 133 1.35 -13.32 -0.96
C ALA A 133 1.94 -13.97 -2.23
N ASN A 134 3.27 -14.13 -2.27
CA ASN A 134 3.96 -14.75 -3.41
C ASN A 134 3.49 -16.19 -3.65
N LYS A 135 3.36 -16.98 -2.58
CA LYS A 135 2.84 -18.36 -2.62
C LYS A 135 1.42 -18.46 -3.19
N ARG A 136 0.63 -17.39 -3.10
CA ARG A 136 -0.77 -17.35 -3.60
C ARG A 136 -0.91 -16.74 -4.98
N GLY A 137 0.18 -16.29 -5.60
CA GLY A 137 0.18 -15.83 -6.98
C GLY A 137 0.68 -14.40 -7.18
N ALA A 138 1.07 -13.69 -6.12
CA ALA A 138 1.76 -12.40 -6.28
C ALA A 138 3.10 -12.60 -6.99
N ASN A 139 3.21 -12.07 -8.20
CA ASN A 139 4.36 -12.29 -9.09
C ASN A 139 5.01 -10.97 -9.56
N ILE A 140 4.42 -9.83 -9.21
CA ILE A 140 5.04 -8.51 -9.34
C ILE A 140 5.27 -8.00 -7.93
N LEU A 141 6.52 -8.05 -7.49
CA LEU A 141 6.89 -7.70 -6.12
C LEU A 141 7.73 -6.43 -6.16
N GLU A 142 7.31 -5.41 -5.43
CA GLU A 142 8.09 -4.18 -5.28
C GLU A 142 8.66 -4.11 -3.88
N ALA A 143 9.95 -3.82 -3.76
CA ALA A 143 10.52 -3.32 -2.52
C ALA A 143 10.45 -1.79 -2.55
N PHE A 144 10.11 -1.16 -1.43
CA PHE A 144 10.20 0.29 -1.32
C PHE A 144 10.63 0.72 0.08
N SER A 145 10.96 2.00 0.26
CA SER A 145 11.30 2.54 1.58
C SER A 145 10.61 3.87 1.84
N ASN A 146 10.01 4.00 3.02
CA ASN A 146 9.49 5.28 3.51
C ASN A 146 10.59 6.18 4.07
N SER A 147 11.67 5.60 4.62
CA SER A 147 12.73 6.36 5.27
C SER A 147 14.04 5.57 5.39
N PRO A 148 15.20 6.24 5.34
CA PRO A 148 16.47 5.64 5.72
C PRO A 148 16.47 5.18 7.19
N PRO A 149 17.36 4.23 7.56
CA PRO A 149 17.57 3.89 8.95
C PRO A 149 17.85 5.09 9.84
N TYR A 150 17.29 5.13 11.06
CA TYR A 150 17.35 6.33 11.91
C TYR A 150 18.77 6.88 12.08
N TRP A 151 19.79 6.00 12.17
CA TRP A 151 21.20 6.37 12.33
C TRP A 151 21.84 6.96 11.05
N MET A 152 21.22 6.78 9.88
CA MET A 152 21.58 7.47 8.64
C MET A 152 20.86 8.82 8.47
N THR A 153 19.84 9.11 9.29
CA THR A 153 19.06 10.35 9.19
C THR A 153 19.76 11.53 9.88
N LYS A 154 19.42 12.75 9.46
CA LYS A 154 19.88 14.02 10.04
C LYS A 154 19.22 14.30 11.38
N SER A 155 17.98 13.86 11.57
CA SER A 155 17.22 14.05 12.82
C SER A 155 17.45 12.97 13.86
N GLY A 156 18.00 11.81 13.47
CA GLY A 156 18.00 10.62 14.31
C GLY A 156 16.61 10.00 14.47
N CYS A 157 15.67 10.34 13.56
CA CYS A 157 14.28 9.90 13.56
C CYS A 157 13.82 9.56 12.14
N THR A 158 13.15 8.43 11.98
CA THR A 158 12.68 7.94 10.67
C THR A 158 11.44 8.67 10.16
N SER A 159 10.69 9.39 11.01
CA SER A 159 9.49 10.13 10.57
C SER A 159 9.74 11.41 9.78
N GLY A 160 10.98 11.90 9.82
CA GLY A 160 11.38 13.14 9.17
C GLY A 160 12.11 14.08 10.11
N LYS A 161 12.33 15.30 9.62
CA LYS A 161 13.07 16.36 10.30
C LYS A 161 12.27 17.66 10.43
N GLY A 162 11.18 17.83 9.68
CA GLY A 162 10.32 19.01 9.79
C GLY A 162 9.78 19.17 11.20
N LEU A 163 9.82 20.37 11.77
CA LEU A 163 9.20 20.64 13.09
C LEU A 163 7.67 20.86 12.97
N ALA A 164 7.19 21.04 11.75
CA ALA A 164 5.82 21.16 11.32
C ALA A 164 5.79 20.83 9.81
N PRO A 165 4.61 20.71 9.16
CA PRO A 165 4.57 20.48 7.73
C PRO A 165 5.30 21.58 6.95
N ILE A 166 6.42 21.21 6.30
CA ILE A 166 7.29 22.15 5.59
C ILE A 166 8.06 21.43 4.47
N PHE A 167 8.15 22.08 3.32
CA PHE A 167 8.93 21.62 2.18
C PHE A 167 10.44 21.83 2.39
N GLY A 168 11.26 21.08 1.65
CA GLY A 168 12.71 21.31 1.55
C GLY A 168 13.50 20.86 2.77
N VAL A 169 12.93 20.00 3.62
CA VAL A 169 13.60 19.53 4.85
C VAL A 169 14.03 18.08 4.71
N ASN A 170 15.06 17.87 3.88
CA ASN A 170 15.64 16.56 3.64
C ASN A 170 16.17 15.92 4.94
N ASN A 171 15.93 14.61 5.09
CA ASN A 171 16.28 13.89 6.31
C ASN A 171 17.43 12.89 6.16
N LEU A 172 17.89 12.52 4.97
CA LEU A 172 19.13 11.73 4.84
C LEU A 172 20.38 12.59 5.10
N GLN A 173 21.37 12.08 5.83
CA GLN A 173 22.68 12.71 5.97
C GLN A 173 23.39 12.81 4.61
N ASP A 174 24.08 13.92 4.34
CA ASP A 174 24.62 14.19 3.00
C ASP A 174 25.69 13.18 2.57
N SER A 175 26.37 12.54 3.52
CA SER A 175 27.37 11.50 3.28
C SER A 175 26.79 10.08 3.13
N LYS A 176 25.47 9.90 3.25
CA LYS A 176 24.82 8.58 3.39
C LYS A 176 24.03 8.11 2.18
N TYR A 177 24.11 8.77 1.02
CA TYR A 177 23.40 8.35 -0.20
C TYR A 177 23.84 6.97 -0.69
N THR A 178 25.15 6.74 -0.81
CA THR A 178 25.69 5.43 -1.21
C THR A 178 25.43 4.37 -0.16
N ASP A 179 25.56 4.69 1.13
CA ASP A 179 25.28 3.77 2.23
C ASP A 179 23.81 3.34 2.27
N PHE A 180 22.88 4.28 2.05
CA PHE A 180 21.45 3.98 2.01
C PHE A 180 21.07 3.16 0.77
N ALA A 181 21.63 3.49 -0.39
CA ALA A 181 21.46 2.66 -1.59
C ALA A 181 22.00 1.23 -1.40
N ASP A 182 23.15 1.10 -0.72
CA ASP A 182 23.71 -0.20 -0.38
C ASP A 182 22.81 -0.98 0.57
N TYR A 183 22.26 -0.32 1.60
CA TYR A 183 21.29 -0.92 2.53
C TYR A 183 20.09 -1.52 1.80
N LEU A 184 19.39 -0.71 0.98
CA LEU A 184 18.19 -1.16 0.27
C LEU A 184 18.48 -2.35 -0.66
N THR A 185 19.57 -2.26 -1.42
CA THR A 185 19.94 -3.32 -2.37
C THR A 185 20.50 -4.57 -1.71
N GLU A 186 21.11 -4.47 -0.52
CA GLU A 186 21.52 -5.64 0.25
C GLU A 186 20.31 -6.40 0.79
N VAL A 187 19.26 -5.70 1.22
CA VAL A 187 17.99 -6.33 1.60
C VAL A 187 17.35 -7.03 0.41
N VAL A 188 17.24 -6.36 -0.75
CA VAL A 188 16.72 -6.98 -1.98
C VAL A 188 17.54 -8.22 -2.37
N LYS A 189 18.87 -8.13 -2.31
CA LYS A 189 19.77 -9.25 -2.57
C LYS A 189 19.55 -10.41 -1.60
N TYR A 190 19.38 -10.13 -0.31
CA TYR A 190 19.14 -11.15 0.70
C TYR A 190 17.84 -11.92 0.42
N PHE A 191 16.76 -11.21 0.09
CA PHE A 191 15.47 -11.82 -0.25
C PHE A 191 15.57 -12.73 -1.49
N ARG A 192 16.35 -12.32 -2.50
CA ARG A 192 16.65 -13.19 -3.65
C ARG A 192 17.41 -14.45 -3.23
N ASP A 193 18.53 -14.26 -2.55
CA ASP A 193 19.51 -15.33 -2.31
C ASP A 193 19.03 -16.36 -1.27
N TYR A 194 18.24 -15.92 -0.28
CA TYR A 194 17.88 -16.75 0.88
C TYR A 194 16.38 -17.02 1.01
N ASP A 195 15.52 -16.12 0.52
CA ASP A 195 14.07 -16.26 0.67
C ASP A 195 13.37 -16.64 -0.65
N GLY A 196 14.11 -16.69 -1.76
CA GLY A 196 13.56 -17.01 -3.08
C GLY A 196 12.65 -15.93 -3.65
N ILE A 197 12.74 -14.71 -3.13
CA ILE A 197 11.94 -13.56 -3.56
C ILE A 197 12.75 -12.68 -4.50
N ASN A 198 12.31 -12.63 -5.76
CA ASN A 198 12.83 -11.68 -6.74
C ASN A 198 11.91 -10.46 -6.78
N PHE A 199 12.38 -9.33 -6.26
CA PHE A 199 11.68 -8.06 -6.43
C PHE A 199 11.81 -7.59 -7.88
N THR A 200 10.66 -7.39 -8.54
CA THR A 200 10.55 -6.80 -9.87
C THR A 200 11.07 -5.36 -9.86
N THR A 201 10.69 -4.59 -8.83
CA THR A 201 11.09 -3.19 -8.69
C THR A 201 11.60 -2.85 -7.29
N LEU A 202 12.44 -1.81 -7.22
CA LEU A 202 12.88 -1.16 -5.99
C LEU A 202 12.64 0.35 -6.10
N SER A 203 11.83 0.92 -5.19
CA SER A 203 11.70 2.38 -5.03
C SER A 203 12.36 2.85 -3.73
N PRO A 204 13.41 3.70 -3.79
CA PRO A 204 14.11 4.14 -2.57
C PRO A 204 13.40 5.25 -1.79
N ILE A 205 12.29 5.77 -2.30
CA ILE A 205 11.63 6.99 -1.81
C ILE A 205 10.11 6.82 -1.80
N ASN A 206 9.41 7.61 -0.99
CA ASN A 206 7.95 7.67 -0.93
C ASN A 206 7.48 9.10 -0.65
N GLU A 207 6.56 9.61 -1.46
CA GLU A 207 6.07 11.01 -1.48
C GLU A 207 7.18 12.03 -1.20
N PRO A 208 8.26 12.03 -2.00
CA PRO A 208 9.49 12.72 -1.64
C PRO A 208 9.34 14.24 -1.50
N ASN A 209 8.45 14.90 -2.25
CA ASN A 209 8.20 16.34 -2.10
C ASN A 209 7.17 16.68 -1.00
N SER A 210 6.58 15.70 -0.32
CA SER A 210 5.54 15.96 0.68
C SER A 210 6.08 16.79 1.85
N PRO A 211 5.39 17.87 2.28
CA PRO A 211 5.80 18.64 3.43
C PRO A 211 5.49 17.91 4.74
N ALA A 212 4.77 16.79 4.71
CA ALA A 212 4.20 16.14 5.89
C ALA A 212 5.23 15.41 6.78
N TRP A 213 6.47 15.24 6.31
CA TRP A 213 7.52 14.46 6.97
C TRP A 213 8.15 15.18 8.17
N CYS A 214 7.46 15.08 9.30
CA CYS A 214 7.80 15.77 10.54
C CYS A 214 8.54 14.87 11.55
N TYR A 215 9.44 15.48 12.32
CA TYR A 215 10.03 14.88 13.50
C TYR A 215 8.93 14.44 14.49
N ASN A 216 9.06 13.25 15.07
CA ASN A 216 8.02 12.61 15.90
C ASN A 216 6.66 12.44 15.20
N GLY A 217 6.65 12.28 13.88
CA GLY A 217 5.45 11.93 13.12
C GLY A 217 4.93 10.54 13.47
N ALA A 218 3.70 10.23 13.05
CA ALA A 218 3.08 8.93 13.31
C ALA A 218 3.47 7.84 12.29
N GLN A 219 4.45 8.10 11.42
CA GLN A 219 4.93 7.20 10.37
C GLN A 219 6.39 7.46 10.01
N GLU A 220 7.07 6.46 9.45
CA GLU A 220 8.30 6.65 8.67
C GLU A 220 8.04 7.61 7.49
N GLY A 221 9.02 8.44 7.18
CA GLY A 221 8.96 9.42 6.10
C GLY A 221 10.26 10.21 5.93
N CYS A 222 10.63 10.50 4.69
CA CYS A 222 11.79 11.31 4.38
C CYS A 222 11.47 12.23 3.20
N HIS A 223 11.64 13.54 3.41
CA HIS A 223 11.59 14.50 2.32
C HIS A 223 12.85 14.37 1.45
N TRP A 224 12.68 14.56 0.14
CA TRP A 224 13.74 14.63 -0.85
C TRP A 224 13.45 15.73 -1.86
N ASP A 225 14.27 16.79 -1.86
CA ASP A 225 14.31 17.71 -3.00
C ASP A 225 14.63 16.92 -4.27
N ARG A 226 14.13 17.36 -5.42
CA ARG A 226 14.31 16.65 -6.70
C ARG A 226 15.77 16.34 -7.03
N SER A 227 16.69 17.27 -6.75
CA SER A 227 18.12 17.00 -6.95
C SER A 227 18.65 15.85 -6.07
N ASN A 228 18.10 15.68 -4.87
CA ASN A 228 18.41 14.58 -3.97
C ASN A 228 17.72 13.29 -4.39
N GLN A 229 16.49 13.35 -4.94
CA GLN A 229 15.85 12.21 -5.61
C GLN A 229 16.77 11.67 -6.73
N ASN A 230 17.24 12.54 -7.64
CA ASN A 230 18.14 12.15 -8.73
C ASN A 230 19.43 11.50 -8.21
N THR A 231 19.93 11.95 -7.06
CA THR A 231 21.14 11.41 -6.43
C THR A 231 20.89 10.01 -5.89
N ILE A 232 19.84 9.80 -5.08
CA ILE A 232 19.57 8.47 -4.51
C ILE A 232 19.19 7.46 -5.58
N MET A 233 18.41 7.87 -6.59
CA MET A 233 18.03 7.03 -7.73
C MET A 233 19.27 6.50 -8.49
N LYS A 234 20.26 7.37 -8.72
CA LYS A 234 21.53 6.98 -9.36
C LYS A 234 22.35 6.03 -8.49
N GLU A 235 22.44 6.27 -7.19
CA GLU A 235 23.19 5.39 -6.27
C GLU A 235 22.54 4.00 -6.18
N VAL A 236 21.21 3.92 -6.13
CA VAL A 236 20.49 2.64 -6.12
C VAL A 236 20.68 1.90 -7.44
N GLY A 237 20.58 2.59 -8.59
CA GLY A 237 20.86 2.00 -9.90
C GLY A 237 22.25 1.38 -9.98
N LYS A 238 23.29 2.10 -9.53
CA LYS A 238 24.66 1.55 -9.45
C LYS A 238 24.73 0.30 -8.58
N LYS A 239 24.06 0.31 -7.42
CA LYS A 239 24.09 -0.82 -6.48
C LYS A 239 23.32 -2.04 -6.98
N ILE A 240 22.25 -1.85 -7.73
CA ILE A 240 21.55 -2.92 -8.46
C ILE A 240 22.49 -3.60 -9.45
N GLU A 241 23.21 -2.82 -10.25
CA GLU A 241 24.20 -3.33 -11.21
C GLU A 241 25.37 -4.04 -10.52
N GLU A 242 25.98 -3.41 -9.50
CA GLU A 242 27.10 -3.98 -8.74
C GLU A 242 26.76 -5.34 -8.10
N LYS A 243 25.51 -5.52 -7.67
CA LYS A 243 25.03 -6.75 -7.01
C LYS A 243 24.41 -7.76 -7.97
N ASN A 244 24.40 -7.46 -9.27
CA ASN A 244 23.79 -8.27 -10.33
C ASN A 244 22.32 -8.64 -9.98
N LEU A 245 21.53 -7.64 -9.59
CA LEU A 245 20.10 -7.82 -9.32
C LEU A 245 19.30 -7.61 -10.61
N ASP A 246 18.31 -8.47 -10.87
CA ASP A 246 17.36 -8.31 -11.98
C ASP A 246 16.26 -7.25 -11.68
N THR A 247 16.34 -6.60 -10.53
CA THR A 247 15.39 -5.60 -10.03
C THR A 247 15.53 -4.29 -10.79
N ILE A 248 14.40 -3.67 -11.12
CA ILE A 248 14.35 -2.38 -11.83
C ILE A 248 14.09 -1.24 -10.83
N LEU A 249 14.73 -0.09 -11.04
CA LEU A 249 14.45 1.10 -10.24
C LEU A 249 13.06 1.67 -10.55
N SER A 250 12.29 2.03 -9.51
CA SER A 250 10.95 2.65 -9.62
C SER A 250 10.90 4.01 -8.92
N GLY A 251 10.08 4.93 -9.45
CA GLY A 251 9.87 6.32 -8.96
C GLY A 251 9.08 7.18 -9.96
N PRO A 252 8.71 8.45 -9.65
CA PRO A 252 9.13 9.27 -8.51
C PRO A 252 8.36 9.10 -7.18
N GLU A 253 7.26 8.33 -7.16
CA GLU A 253 6.42 8.11 -5.96
C GLU A 253 5.81 9.38 -5.31
N GLU A 254 5.50 10.44 -6.07
CA GLU A 254 4.89 11.64 -5.50
C GLU A 254 3.43 11.40 -5.06
N ASN A 255 2.93 12.22 -4.13
CA ASN A 255 1.57 12.07 -3.57
C ASN A 255 0.46 12.62 -4.48
N THR A 256 0.82 13.33 -5.56
CA THR A 256 -0.12 13.84 -6.56
C THR A 256 0.39 13.59 -7.98
N ILE A 257 -0.56 13.56 -8.92
CA ILE A 257 -0.26 13.39 -10.34
C ILE A 257 0.56 14.57 -10.86
N ASP A 258 0.23 15.80 -10.46
CA ASP A 258 0.94 17.00 -10.92
C ASP A 258 2.38 17.03 -10.41
N GLU A 259 2.62 16.69 -9.14
CA GLU A 259 3.98 16.55 -8.61
C GLU A 259 4.74 15.41 -9.28
N THR A 260 4.07 14.28 -9.57
CA THR A 260 4.68 13.16 -10.31
C THR A 260 5.18 13.61 -11.67
N ILE A 261 4.37 14.38 -12.41
CA ILE A 261 4.76 14.91 -13.73
C ILE A 261 5.93 15.90 -13.59
N ASP A 262 5.88 16.78 -12.59
CA ASP A 262 6.94 17.77 -12.35
C ASP A 262 8.28 17.10 -11.98
N SER A 263 8.26 16.11 -11.10
CA SER A 263 9.46 15.34 -10.73
C SER A 263 9.97 14.46 -11.87
N TYR A 264 9.08 13.85 -12.66
CA TYR A 264 9.49 13.07 -13.84
C TYR A 264 10.23 13.93 -14.86
N ASN A 265 9.81 15.18 -15.08
CA ASN A 265 10.48 16.11 -15.99
C ASN A 265 11.84 16.61 -15.47
N TYR A 266 12.18 16.32 -14.21
CA TYR A 266 13.45 16.70 -13.57
C TYR A 266 14.50 15.57 -13.58
N TYR A 267 14.10 14.33 -13.92
CA TYR A 267 15.00 13.17 -14.01
C TYR A 267 15.87 13.15 -15.27
#